data_AF-A0A392TAD6-F1
#
_entry.id   AF-A0A392TAD6-F1
#
_cell.length_a   1.000
_cell.length_b   1.000
_cell.length_c   1.000
_cell.angle_alpha   90.00
_cell.angle_beta   90.00
_cell.angle_gamma   90.00
#
_symmetry.space_group_name_H-M   'P 1'
#
loop_
_entity.id
_entity.type
_entity.pdbx_description
1 polymer ?
#
loop_
_entity_poly.entity_id
_entity_poly.type
_entity_poly.pdbx_seq_one_letter_code
_entity_poly.pdbx_strand_id
1 'polypeptide(L)' 'WVFTDQALPADLIKRGLAVEDPSSPHGLRLVIEDYPYAVDGLEIWDAIKAWVEDYVS' A
#
# COMPACT_ATOMS: atom_id res chain seq x y z
N TRP A 1 -11.51 -5.59 -13.99
CA TRP A 1 -11.30 -6.14 -12.64
C TRP A 1 -10.12 -7.08 -12.73
N VAL A 2 -9.04 -6.79 -12.00
CA VAL A 2 -7.79 -7.57 -11.98
C VAL A 2 -7.45 -7.77 -10.52
N PHE A 3 -7.35 -9.02 -10.07
CA PHE A 3 -7.25 -9.34 -8.65
C PHE A 3 -6.02 -8.72 -7.98
N THR A 4 -4.86 -8.77 -8.64
CA THR A 4 -3.61 -8.18 -8.13
C THR A 4 -3.67 -6.67 -7.98
N ASP A 5 -4.47 -5.99 -8.79
CA ASP A 5 -4.65 -4.54 -8.71
C ASP A 5 -5.57 -4.13 -7.56
N GLN A 6 -6.15 -5.09 -6.83
CA GLN A 6 -6.93 -4.80 -5.62
C GLN A 6 -6.04 -4.65 -4.38
N ALA A 7 -4.76 -5.00 -4.46
CA ALA A 7 -3.80 -4.68 -3.41
C ALA A 7 -3.66 -3.16 -3.31
N LEU A 8 -3.75 -2.61 -2.10
CA LEU A 8 -3.78 -1.16 -1.91
C LEU A 8 -2.56 -0.44 -2.53
N PRO A 9 -1.32 -0.92 -2.35
CA PRO A 9 -0.16 -0.34 -3.04
C PRO A 9 -0.29 -0.34 -4.57
N ALA A 10 -0.75 -1.45 -5.15
CA ALA A 10 -0.89 -1.60 -6.60
C ALA A 10 -1.99 -0.69 -7.16
N ASP A 11 -3.11 -0.56 -6.46
CA ASP A 11 -4.19 0.36 -6.82
C ASP A 11 -3.73 1.82 -6.81
N LEU A 12 -3.02 2.25 -5.77
CA LEU A 12 -2.52 3.63 -5.64
C LEU A 12 -1.53 3.98 -6.76
N ILE A 13 -0.60 3.07 -7.08
CA ILE A 13 0.34 3.24 -8.20
C ILE A 13 -0.41 3.29 -9.53
N LYS A 14 -1.34 2.36 -9.76
CA LYS A 14 -2.10 2.28 -11.01
C LYS A 14 -2.95 3.53 -11.26
N ARG A 15 -3.50 4.13 -10.20
CA ARG A 15 -4.26 5.40 -10.28
C ARG A 15 -3.36 6.63 -10.41
N GLY A 16 -2.04 6.48 -10.36
CA GLY A 16 -1.09 7.60 -10.39
C GLY A 16 -1.10 8.43 -9.11
N LEU A 17 -1.55 7.85 -7.99
CA LEU A 17 -1.58 8.51 -6.68
C LEU A 17 -0.39 8.16 -5.80
N ALA A 18 0.44 7.21 -6.22
CA ALA A 18 1.69 6.87 -5.57
C ALA A 18 2.76 6.46 -6.60
N VAL A 19 4.01 6.53 -6.17
CA VAL A 19 5.17 6.05 -6.92
C VAL A 19 5.94 5.10 -6.02
N GLU A 20 6.53 4.04 -6.58
CA GLU A 20 7.41 3.15 -5.83
C GLU A 20 8.60 3.91 -5.27
N ASP A 21 8.85 3.72 -3.98
CA ASP A 21 9.95 4.34 -3.25
C ASP A 21 10.38 3.42 -2.10
N PRO A 22 11.43 2.60 -2.30
CA PRO A 22 11.93 1.68 -1.29
C PRO A 22 12.43 2.36 -0.01
N SER A 23 12.68 3.67 -0.04
CA SER A 23 13.12 4.43 1.13
C SER A 23 11.97 4.93 2.00
N SER A 24 10.73 4.88 1.50
CA SER A 24 9.53 5.25 2.22
C SER A 24 8.99 4.08 3.08
N PRO A 25 8.28 4.34 4.21
CA PRO A 25 7.84 3.32 5.16
C PRO A 25 7.07 2.13 4.57
N HIS A 26 6.23 2.38 3.55
CA HIS A 26 5.41 1.36 2.89
C HIS A 26 5.96 0.95 1.51
N GLY A 27 7.21 1.30 1.19
CA GLY A 27 7.83 1.06 -0.11
C GLY A 27 7.26 1.91 -1.26
N LEU A 28 6.46 2.94 -0.93
CA LEU A 28 5.85 3.85 -1.88
C LEU A 28 5.71 5.25 -1.29
N ARG A 29 5.77 6.26 -2.17
CA ARG A 29 5.58 7.67 -1.85
C ARG A 29 4.29 8.18 -2.49
N LEU A 30 3.40 8.74 -1.68
CA LEU A 30 2.14 9.31 -2.16
C LEU A 30 2.39 10.61 -2.94
N VAL A 31 1.61 10.82 -3.99
CA VAL A 31 1.58 12.10 -4.74
C VAL A 31 0.85 13.18 -3.93
N ILE A 32 -0.15 12.78 -3.14
CA ILE A 32 -0.86 13.62 -2.17
C ILE A 32 -0.50 13.08 -0.80
N GLU A 33 0.39 13.77 -0.08
CA GLU A 33 0.93 13.31 1.21
C GLU A 33 -0.17 13.11 2.25
N ASP A 34 -1.11 14.04 2.36
CA ASP A 34 -2.25 13.97 3.29
C ASP A 34 -3.51 13.48 2.58
N TYR A 35 -3.45 12.26 2.01
CA TYR A 35 -4.63 11.57 1.49
C TYR A 35 -5.11 10.55 2.53
N PRO A 36 -6.12 10.86 3.38
CA PRO A 36 -6.42 10.08 4.59
C PRO A 36 -6.71 8.61 4.30
N TYR A 37 -7.43 8.32 3.22
CA TYR A 37 -7.71 6.94 2.79
C TYR A 37 -6.44 6.13 2.49
N ALA A 38 -5.46 6.74 1.82
CA ALA A 38 -4.23 6.06 1.45
C ALA A 38 -3.31 5.90 2.67
N VAL A 39 -3.13 6.97 3.46
CA VAL A 39 -2.29 6.95 4.67
C VAL A 39 -2.80 5.92 5.67
N ASP A 40 -4.07 6.03 6.10
CA ASP A 40 -4.64 5.11 7.08
C ASP A 40 -4.77 3.69 6.52
N GLY A 41 -5.06 3.57 5.21
CA GLY A 41 -5.18 2.29 4.54
C GLY A 41 -3.86 1.52 4.48
N LEU A 42 -2.73 2.21 4.29
CA LEU A 42 -1.40 1.58 4.21
C LEU A 42 -0.96 1.02 5.56
N GLU A 43 -1.26 1.70 6.66
CA GLU A 43 -1.02 1.19 8.02
C GLU A 43 -1.79 -0.12 8.27
N ILE A 44 -3.07 -0.17 7.89
CA ILE A 44 -3.88 -1.40 8.03
C ILE A 44 -3.36 -2.51 7.10
N TRP A 45 -3.01 -2.15 5.87
CA TRP A 45 -2.47 -3.08 4.88
C TRP A 45 -1.20 -3.78 5.39
N ASP A 46 -0.26 -3.02 5.94
CA ASP A 46 0.99 -3.56 6.48
C ASP A 46 0.76 -4.45 7.70
N ALA A 47 -0.17 -4.08 8.58
CA ALA A 47 -0.55 -4.91 9.72
C ALA A 47 -1.13 -6.28 9.27
N ILE A 48 -1.99 -6.28 8.26
CA ILE A 48 -2.56 -7.52 7.69
C ILE A 48 -1.46 -8.35 7.02
N LYS A 49 -0.60 -7.71 6.22
CA LYS A 49 0.50 -8.37 5.53
C LYS A 49 1.43 -9.07 6.54
N ALA A 50 1.86 -8.36 7.58
CA ALA A 50 2.72 -8.90 8.62
C ALA A 50 2.05 -10.08 9.35
N TRP A 51 0.76 -9.97 9.68
CA TRP A 51 0.01 -11.08 10.30
C TRP A 51 -0.08 -12.32 9.40
N VAL A 52 -0.36 -12.15 8.09
CA VAL A 52 -0.42 -13.28 7.15
C VAL A 52 0.96 -13.94 7.01
N GLU A 53 2.01 -13.14 6.88
CA GLU A 53 3.40 -13.62 6.73
C GLU A 53 3.82 -14.44 7.96
N ASP A 54 3.52 -13.97 9.17
CA ASP A 54 3.79 -14.70 10.42
C ASP A 54 3.00 -16.01 10.52
N TYR A 55 1.72 -16.01 10.12
CA TYR A 55 0.86 -17.19 10.21
C TYR A 55 1.24 -18.32 9.25
N VAL A 56 1.75 -17.99 8.05
CA VAL A 56 2.04 -18.97 6.99
C VAL A 56 3.50 -19.46 7.01
N SER A 57 4.37 -18.80 7.78
CA SER A 57 5.77 -19.20 7.99
C SER A 57 5.91 -20.55 8.71
#